data_AF-M5C5R0-F1
#
_entry.id   AF-M5C5R0-F1
#
_cell.length_a   1.000
_cell.length_b   1.000
_cell.length_c   1.000
_cell.angle_alpha   90.00
_cell.angle_beta   90.00
_cell.angle_gamma   90.00
#
_symmetry.space_group_name_H-M   'P 1'
#
loop_
_entity.id
_entity.type
_entity.pdbx_description
1 polymer ?
#
loop_
_entity_poly.entity_id
_entity_poly.type
_entity_poly.pdbx_seq_one_letter_code
_entity_poly.pdbx_strand_id
1 'polypeptide(L)'
;MISLRLARVGLRAGAGIGARRGAATISQAQKKREEDAKQLASLERMASSELPKDFDIKSQQLMILDLKFPTPLSKSAPGLQGKVAWAKETVQDKLTSIWSFRKAYKVGLIPKPSILERLTVSSKQLSSHALATYKSMNSSFARGDIKSLSRVCSEEQLKKLKERIKARPKDQTVVWQGDEGDNGEAKILSFRTVDAWNSKKPEDHCAQVLLRFDTKQSVAIYGPKGKLLSGDLKKIVPVREYIIMEKKMWDDNDWTLRKSVDPPE
;
A
#
# COMPACT_ATOMS: atom_id res chain seq x y z
N MET A 1 13.13 -0.43 2.43
CA MET A 1 12.78 -1.83 2.10
C MET A 1 13.95 -2.44 1.36
N ILE A 2 14.59 -3.47 1.91
CA ILE A 2 15.80 -4.10 1.33
C ILE A 2 15.46 -4.53 -0.11
N SER A 3 15.97 -3.80 -1.09
CA SER A 3 15.69 -3.95 -2.53
C SER A 3 16.89 -4.60 -3.20
N LEU A 4 16.76 -5.87 -3.54
CA LEU A 4 17.69 -6.61 -4.38
C LEU A 4 16.89 -7.03 -5.62
N ARG A 5 17.04 -6.29 -6.72
CA ARG A 5 16.44 -6.60 -8.02
C ARG A 5 17.48 -7.31 -8.88
N LEU A 6 17.22 -8.57 -9.23
CA LEU A 6 17.94 -9.32 -10.26
C LEU A 6 17.01 -9.48 -11.47
N ALA A 7 17.47 -8.98 -12.63
CA ALA A 7 16.78 -9.01 -13.89
C ALA A 7 16.85 -10.42 -14.54
N ARG A 8 15.73 -10.92 -15.08
CA ARG A 8 15.69 -12.09 -15.97
C ARG A 8 15.55 -11.63 -17.41
N VAL A 9 16.51 -12.02 -18.24
CA VAL A 9 16.49 -11.92 -19.70
C VAL A 9 15.73 -13.12 -20.26
N GLY A 10 14.69 -12.87 -21.07
CA GLY A 10 13.90 -13.91 -21.74
C GLY A 10 14.47 -14.27 -23.11
N LEU A 11 14.62 -15.57 -23.37
CA LEU A 11 14.88 -16.13 -24.69
C LEU A 11 13.63 -16.02 -25.58
N ARG A 12 13.82 -15.59 -26.83
CA ARG A 12 12.88 -15.77 -27.94
C ARG A 12 13.23 -17.07 -28.68
N ALA A 13 12.22 -17.88 -28.97
CA ALA A 13 12.24 -18.88 -30.04
C ALA A 13 11.08 -18.58 -30.99
N GLY A 14 11.32 -18.78 -32.29
CA GLY A 14 10.42 -18.36 -33.37
C GLY A 14 9.80 -19.51 -34.18
N ALA A 15 9.18 -19.07 -35.27
CA ALA A 15 8.77 -19.78 -36.50
C ALA A 15 7.54 -20.70 -36.45
N GLY A 16 6.68 -20.56 -37.48
CA GLY A 16 5.64 -21.55 -37.80
C GLY A 16 4.50 -21.07 -38.69
N ILE A 17 4.71 -21.14 -40.00
CA ILE A 17 3.82 -20.93 -41.16
C ILE A 17 2.52 -21.77 -41.10
N GLY A 18 1.43 -21.32 -41.76
CA GLY A 18 0.44 -22.29 -42.33
C GLY A 18 -0.99 -21.79 -42.55
N ALA A 19 -1.37 -21.64 -43.82
CA ALA A 19 -2.68 -21.18 -44.28
C ALA A 19 -3.82 -22.20 -44.06
N ARG A 20 -4.87 -21.81 -43.30
CA ARG A 20 -6.23 -22.39 -43.32
C ARG A 20 -7.27 -21.29 -42.99
N ARG A 21 -7.48 -20.35 -43.91
CA ARG A 21 -8.45 -19.23 -43.76
C ARG A 21 -9.78 -19.61 -44.42
N GLY A 22 -10.82 -19.85 -43.63
CA GLY A 22 -12.16 -20.17 -44.13
C GLY A 22 -13.08 -20.64 -43.02
N ALA A 23 -12.91 -21.89 -42.58
CA ALA A 23 -13.72 -22.49 -41.50
C ALA A 23 -13.31 -22.02 -40.08
N ALA A 24 -12.03 -21.68 -39.87
CA ALA A 24 -11.53 -21.23 -38.57
C ALA A 24 -12.10 -19.86 -38.14
N THR A 25 -12.41 -19.01 -39.11
CA THR A 25 -12.93 -17.65 -38.88
C THR A 25 -14.35 -17.64 -38.32
N ILE A 26 -15.22 -18.56 -38.77
CA ILE A 26 -16.60 -18.69 -38.27
C ILE A 26 -16.60 -19.26 -36.84
N SER A 27 -15.76 -20.26 -36.58
CA SER A 27 -15.59 -20.84 -35.24
C SER A 27 -14.98 -19.84 -34.24
N GLN A 28 -14.02 -19.02 -34.66
CA GLN A 28 -13.45 -17.95 -33.83
C GLN A 28 -14.46 -16.83 -33.56
N ALA A 29 -15.27 -16.45 -34.55
CA ALA A 29 -16.32 -15.44 -34.37
C ALA A 29 -17.43 -15.93 -33.43
N GLN A 30 -17.80 -17.21 -33.50
CA GLN A 30 -18.76 -17.83 -32.56
C GLN A 30 -18.19 -17.90 -31.13
N LYS A 31 -16.94 -18.33 -30.96
CA LYS A 31 -16.26 -18.32 -29.65
C LYS A 31 -16.17 -16.92 -29.07
N LYS A 32 -15.81 -15.93 -29.89
CA LYS A 32 -15.73 -14.53 -29.46
C LYS A 32 -17.11 -14.00 -29.03
N ARG A 33 -18.18 -14.31 -29.77
CA ARG A 33 -19.55 -13.95 -29.36
C ARG A 33 -19.98 -14.63 -28.06
N GLU A 34 -19.55 -15.86 -27.83
CA GLU A 34 -19.84 -16.59 -26.59
C GLU A 34 -19.05 -16.02 -25.40
N GLU A 35 -17.80 -15.62 -25.61
CA GLU A 35 -16.98 -14.90 -24.62
C GLU A 35 -17.55 -13.51 -24.33
N ASP A 36 -17.93 -12.75 -25.36
CA ASP A 36 -18.55 -11.43 -25.23
C ASP A 36 -19.91 -11.54 -24.50
N ALA A 37 -20.71 -12.58 -24.78
CA ALA A 37 -21.96 -12.86 -24.06
C ALA A 37 -21.71 -13.25 -22.59
N LYS A 38 -20.66 -14.03 -22.30
CA LYS A 38 -20.26 -14.35 -20.92
C LYS A 38 -19.74 -13.12 -20.17
N GLN A 39 -19.02 -12.23 -20.86
CA GLN A 39 -18.56 -10.96 -20.28
C GLN A 39 -19.73 -10.00 -20.01
N LEU A 40 -20.68 -9.88 -20.94
CA LEU A 40 -21.90 -9.10 -20.76
C LEU A 40 -22.77 -9.66 -19.64
N ALA A 41 -22.98 -10.98 -19.57
CA ALA A 41 -23.70 -11.61 -18.47
C ALA A 41 -22.97 -11.44 -17.13
N SER A 42 -21.63 -11.42 -17.13
CA SER A 42 -20.85 -11.10 -15.93
C SER A 42 -20.98 -9.64 -15.52
N LEU A 43 -21.03 -8.70 -16.48
CA LEU A 43 -21.24 -7.27 -16.23
C LEU A 43 -22.67 -7.00 -15.75
N GLU A 44 -23.67 -7.63 -16.35
CA GLU A 44 -25.07 -7.57 -15.92
C GLU A 44 -25.25 -8.16 -14.53
N ARG A 45 -24.58 -9.27 -14.18
CA ARG A 45 -24.57 -9.83 -12.81
C ARG A 45 -23.86 -8.95 -11.79
N MET A 46 -22.89 -8.14 -12.22
CA MET A 46 -22.25 -7.14 -11.35
C MET A 46 -23.09 -5.87 -11.22
N ALA A 47 -23.90 -5.56 -12.23
CA ALA A 47 -24.80 -4.41 -12.26
C ALA A 47 -26.15 -4.70 -11.59
N SER A 48 -26.64 -5.94 -11.64
CA SER A 48 -27.78 -6.38 -10.87
C SER A 48 -27.37 -6.50 -9.40
N SER A 49 -28.17 -5.94 -8.50
CA SER A 49 -27.98 -5.97 -7.06
C SER A 49 -28.07 -7.38 -6.43
N GLU A 50 -28.10 -8.43 -7.24
CA GLU A 50 -28.12 -9.84 -6.83
C GLU A 50 -26.70 -10.41 -6.90
N LEU A 51 -25.85 -9.94 -6.00
CA LEU A 51 -24.58 -10.59 -5.74
C LEU A 51 -24.86 -12.03 -5.26
N PRO A 52 -24.05 -13.02 -5.68
CA PRO A 52 -24.15 -14.38 -5.16
C PRO A 52 -24.20 -14.37 -3.64
N LYS A 53 -25.02 -15.23 -3.02
CA LYS A 53 -25.14 -15.29 -1.55
C LYS A 53 -23.80 -15.49 -0.83
N ASP A 54 -22.82 -16.07 -1.53
CA ASP A 54 -21.47 -16.33 -1.02
C ASP A 54 -20.45 -15.23 -1.37
N PHE A 55 -20.89 -14.14 -2.03
CA PHE A 55 -20.02 -13.04 -2.38
C PHE A 55 -19.83 -12.13 -1.18
N ASP A 56 -18.79 -12.42 -0.41
CA ASP A 56 -18.40 -11.54 0.69
C ASP A 56 -17.76 -10.27 0.13
N ILE A 57 -18.60 -9.24 0.03
CA ILE A 57 -18.23 -7.89 -0.37
C ILE A 57 -17.07 -7.34 0.51
N LYS A 58 -16.99 -7.77 1.78
CA LYS A 58 -15.96 -7.35 2.74
C LYS A 58 -14.60 -7.99 2.49
N SER A 59 -14.58 -9.12 1.79
CA SER A 59 -13.35 -9.81 1.36
C SER A 59 -12.68 -9.15 0.16
N GLN A 60 -13.34 -8.19 -0.50
CA GLN A 60 -12.76 -7.52 -1.65
C GLN A 60 -11.55 -6.66 -1.29
N GLN A 61 -10.53 -6.75 -2.14
CA GLN A 61 -9.38 -5.85 -2.05
C GLN A 61 -9.79 -4.44 -2.49
N LEU A 62 -9.91 -3.53 -1.53
CA LEU A 62 -10.16 -2.12 -1.82
C LEU A 62 -9.05 -1.56 -2.71
N MET A 63 -9.37 -0.67 -3.65
CA MET A 63 -8.33 0.04 -4.39
C MET A 63 -7.56 1.00 -3.49
N ILE A 64 -6.32 1.31 -3.89
CA ILE A 64 -5.57 2.40 -3.26
C ILE A 64 -6.29 3.70 -3.63
N LEU A 65 -6.62 4.50 -2.62
CA LEU A 65 -7.28 5.79 -2.78
C LEU A 65 -6.32 6.79 -3.43
N ASP A 66 -6.85 7.88 -4.00
CA ASP A 66 -6.07 8.95 -4.62
C ASP A 66 -5.26 9.76 -3.57
N LEU A 67 -4.25 9.10 -3.01
CA LEU A 67 -3.27 9.63 -2.07
C LEU A 67 -2.14 10.29 -2.87
N LYS A 68 -1.86 11.55 -2.55
CA LYS A 68 -0.88 12.34 -3.30
C LYS A 68 0.39 12.59 -2.49
N PHE A 69 1.52 12.57 -3.18
CA PHE A 69 2.77 13.07 -2.61
C PHE A 69 2.79 14.60 -2.69
N PRO A 70 3.22 15.29 -1.63
CA PRO A 70 3.51 16.71 -1.72
C PRO A 70 4.72 16.88 -2.65
N THR A 71 4.49 17.39 -3.85
CA THR A 71 5.56 17.70 -4.80
C THR A 71 6.21 19.03 -4.40
N PRO A 72 7.55 19.10 -4.27
CA PRO A 72 8.21 20.37 -4.01
C PRO A 72 8.10 21.30 -5.23
N LEU A 73 7.90 22.60 -4.99
CA LEU A 73 7.71 23.65 -6.00
C LEU A 73 8.80 23.64 -7.10
N SER A 74 10.04 23.26 -6.74
CA SER A 74 11.18 23.23 -7.66
C SER A 74 11.08 22.13 -8.73
N LYS A 75 10.30 21.07 -8.49
CA LYS A 75 10.18 19.92 -9.40
C LYS A 75 8.97 19.99 -10.32
N SER A 76 7.92 20.71 -9.94
CA SER A 76 6.58 20.48 -10.49
C SER A 76 6.19 21.36 -11.68
N ALA A 77 6.92 22.44 -11.98
CA ALA A 77 6.53 23.31 -13.09
C ALA A 77 7.58 24.35 -13.52
N PRO A 78 8.05 24.33 -14.78
CA PRO A 78 8.63 25.52 -15.39
C PRO A 78 7.51 26.56 -15.66
N GLY A 79 7.77 27.83 -15.33
CA GLY A 79 6.88 28.96 -15.65
C GLY A 79 5.80 29.27 -14.60
N LEU A 80 5.18 30.46 -14.73
CA LEU A 80 4.19 31.00 -13.79
C LEU A 80 2.89 30.18 -13.78
N GLN A 81 2.40 29.77 -14.96
CA GLN A 81 1.16 28.99 -15.08
C GLN A 81 1.26 27.63 -14.37
N GLY A 82 2.40 26.93 -14.53
CA GLY A 82 2.59 25.66 -13.86
C GLY A 82 2.75 25.81 -12.33
N LYS A 83 3.35 26.91 -11.85
CA LYS A 83 3.38 27.22 -10.40
C LYS A 83 1.96 27.42 -9.84
N VAL A 84 1.08 28.10 -10.59
CA VAL A 84 -0.33 28.30 -10.21
C VAL A 84 -1.09 26.98 -10.23
N ALA A 85 -0.90 26.15 -11.26
CA ALA A 85 -1.52 24.83 -11.34
C ALA A 85 -1.09 23.93 -10.17
N TRP A 86 0.21 23.85 -9.89
CA TRP A 86 0.76 23.14 -8.73
C TRP A 86 0.17 23.64 -7.41
N ALA A 87 0.07 24.96 -7.24
CA ALA A 87 -0.48 25.54 -6.02
C ALA A 87 -1.96 25.16 -5.86
N LYS A 88 -2.73 25.23 -6.95
CA LYS A 88 -4.14 24.81 -6.97
C LYS A 88 -4.29 23.33 -6.61
N GLU A 89 -3.50 22.45 -7.20
CA GLU A 89 -3.54 21.01 -6.90
C GLU A 89 -3.14 20.71 -5.45
N THR A 90 -2.10 21.37 -4.94
CA THR A 90 -1.64 21.20 -3.55
C THR A 90 -2.72 21.67 -2.57
N VAL A 91 -3.39 22.79 -2.86
CA VAL A 91 -4.49 23.29 -2.03
C VAL A 91 -5.69 22.34 -2.09
N GLN A 92 -6.07 21.87 -3.28
CA GLN A 92 -7.16 20.91 -3.45
C GLN A 92 -6.89 19.60 -2.70
N ASP A 93 -5.67 19.07 -2.78
CA ASP A 93 -5.26 17.86 -2.04
C ASP A 93 -5.38 18.06 -0.53
N LYS A 94 -4.84 19.18 -0.01
CA LYS A 94 -4.95 19.51 1.42
C LYS A 94 -6.40 19.63 1.87
N LEU A 95 -7.24 20.34 1.13
CA LEU A 95 -8.66 20.46 1.45
C LEU A 95 -9.33 19.08 1.46
N THR A 96 -9.09 18.26 0.44
CA THR A 96 -9.63 16.89 0.34
C THR A 96 -9.18 16.03 1.53
N SER A 97 -7.93 16.17 1.97
CA SER A 97 -7.44 15.52 3.18
C SER A 97 -8.10 16.02 4.46
N ILE A 98 -8.33 17.33 4.61
CA ILE A 98 -9.05 17.90 5.76
C ILE A 98 -10.49 17.36 5.81
N TRP A 99 -11.19 17.35 4.67
CA TRP A 99 -12.55 16.81 4.58
C TRP A 99 -12.59 15.32 4.90
N SER A 100 -11.66 14.54 4.37
CA SER A 100 -11.52 13.12 4.65
C SER A 100 -11.23 12.86 6.12
N PHE A 101 -10.33 13.62 6.73
CA PHE A 101 -9.98 13.51 8.15
C PHE A 101 -11.17 13.85 9.05
N ARG A 102 -11.94 14.88 8.71
CA ARG A 102 -13.20 15.22 9.39
C ARG A 102 -14.23 14.09 9.26
N LYS A 103 -14.33 13.46 8.08
CA LYS A 103 -15.20 12.30 7.86
C LYS A 103 -14.77 11.12 8.73
N ALA A 104 -13.47 10.75 8.73
CA ALA A 104 -12.93 9.69 9.56
C ALA A 104 -13.24 9.87 11.05
N TYR A 105 -13.09 11.09 11.57
CA TYR A 105 -13.46 11.39 12.95
C TYR A 105 -14.96 11.17 13.20
N LYS A 106 -15.83 11.68 12.32
CA LYS A 106 -17.28 11.57 12.48
C LYS A 106 -17.77 10.13 12.52
N VAL A 107 -17.09 9.23 11.82
CA VAL A 107 -17.46 7.81 11.70
C VAL A 107 -16.70 6.91 12.68
N GLY A 108 -15.86 7.49 13.54
CA GLY A 108 -15.14 6.76 14.59
C GLY A 108 -13.84 6.05 14.15
N LEU A 109 -13.35 6.31 12.92
CA LEU A 109 -12.07 5.74 12.43
C LEU A 109 -10.85 6.26 13.19
N ILE A 110 -10.92 7.50 13.68
CA ILE A 110 -9.87 8.17 14.44
C ILE A 110 -10.43 8.80 15.71
N PRO A 111 -9.63 8.88 16.80
CA PRO A 111 -10.01 9.59 18.01
C PRO A 111 -10.23 11.07 17.73
N LYS A 112 -10.96 11.75 18.62
CA LYS A 112 -11.32 13.16 18.46
C LYS A 112 -10.08 14.05 18.38
N PRO A 113 -9.79 14.67 17.23
CA PRO A 113 -8.62 15.52 17.08
C PRO A 113 -8.84 16.87 17.75
N SER A 114 -7.74 17.45 18.25
CA SER A 114 -7.66 18.84 18.71
C SER A 114 -7.90 19.83 17.55
N ILE A 115 -8.15 21.10 17.86
CA ILE A 115 -8.45 22.12 16.85
C ILE A 115 -7.29 22.28 15.85
N LEU A 116 -6.04 22.26 16.34
CA LEU A 116 -4.85 22.37 15.49
C LEU A 116 -4.71 21.15 14.57
N GLU A 117 -4.90 19.94 15.11
CA GLU A 117 -4.83 18.68 14.35
C GLU A 117 -5.85 18.62 13.20
N ARG A 118 -7.05 19.20 13.42
CA ARG A 118 -8.09 19.30 12.37
C ARG A 118 -7.66 20.16 11.20
N LEU A 119 -6.91 21.25 11.45
CA LEU A 119 -6.49 22.19 10.42
C LEU A 119 -5.29 21.68 9.63
N THR A 120 -4.39 20.93 10.29
CA THR A 120 -3.13 20.48 9.68
C THR A 120 -3.18 19.04 9.16
N VAL A 121 -4.28 18.30 9.35
CA VAL A 121 -4.37 16.85 9.07
C VAL A 121 -3.17 16.12 9.70
N SER A 122 -2.87 16.50 10.94
CA SER A 122 -1.81 15.90 11.74
C SER A 122 -2.48 15.19 12.89
N SER A 123 -1.96 14.03 13.29
CA SER A 123 -2.38 13.34 14.49
C SER A 123 -1.15 12.69 15.10
N LYS A 124 -0.72 13.18 16.26
CA LYS A 124 0.43 12.62 16.98
C LYS A 124 0.18 11.16 17.37
N GLN A 125 -1.06 10.84 17.73
CA GLN A 125 -1.46 9.47 18.04
C GLN A 125 -1.34 8.55 16.83
N LEU A 126 -1.81 8.99 15.66
CA LEU A 126 -1.69 8.19 14.44
C LEU A 126 -0.23 8.06 13.99
N SER A 127 0.56 9.14 14.08
CA SER A 127 1.99 9.18 13.74
C SER A 127 2.83 8.26 14.62
N SER A 128 2.64 8.32 15.94
CA SER A 128 3.34 7.44 16.88
C SER A 128 2.91 5.98 16.74
N HIS A 129 1.60 5.71 16.59
CA HIS A 129 1.09 4.37 16.30
C HIS A 129 1.67 3.82 14.99
N ALA A 130 1.68 4.60 13.92
CA ALA A 130 2.25 4.22 12.64
C ALA A 130 3.72 3.82 12.75
N LEU A 131 4.51 4.60 13.47
CA LEU A 131 5.91 4.33 13.70
C LEU A 131 6.11 3.05 14.53
N ALA A 132 5.32 2.83 15.57
CA ALA A 132 5.35 1.60 16.37
C ALA A 132 5.00 0.37 15.52
N THR A 133 3.94 0.45 14.72
CA THR A 133 3.51 -0.60 13.77
C THR A 133 4.59 -0.88 12.73
N TYR A 134 5.26 0.16 12.22
CA TYR A 134 6.41 0.03 11.31
C TYR A 134 7.61 -0.69 11.95
N LYS A 135 8.00 -0.32 13.18
CA LYS A 135 9.06 -1.01 13.92
C LYS A 135 8.69 -2.47 14.21
N SER A 136 7.44 -2.72 14.59
CA SER A 136 6.91 -4.07 14.82
C SER A 136 6.93 -4.92 13.55
N MET A 137 6.55 -4.36 12.40
CA MET A 137 6.62 -5.04 11.12
C MET A 137 8.06 -5.41 10.76
N ASN A 138 9.00 -4.48 10.81
CA ASN A 138 10.38 -4.76 10.40
C ASN A 138 11.09 -5.76 11.33
N SER A 139 10.90 -5.62 12.65
CA SER A 139 11.47 -6.57 13.62
C SER A 139 10.84 -7.97 13.49
N SER A 140 9.54 -8.07 13.24
CA SER A 140 8.86 -9.35 13.00
C SER A 140 9.28 -9.96 11.66
N PHE A 141 9.44 -9.14 10.62
CA PHE A 141 9.97 -9.57 9.33
C PHE A 141 11.41 -10.09 9.46
N ALA A 142 12.29 -9.41 10.18
CA ALA A 142 13.67 -9.87 10.41
C ALA A 142 13.70 -11.24 11.08
N ARG A 143 12.89 -11.43 12.14
CA ARG A 143 12.76 -12.70 12.88
C ARG A 143 12.02 -13.80 12.12
N GLY A 144 11.28 -13.46 11.06
CA GLY A 144 10.42 -14.42 10.35
C GLY A 144 9.13 -14.76 11.10
N ASP A 145 8.69 -13.92 12.04
CA ASP A 145 7.46 -14.12 12.82
C ASP A 145 6.22 -13.71 12.03
N ILE A 146 5.63 -14.70 11.35
CA ILE A 146 4.45 -14.53 10.51
C ILE A 146 3.21 -14.15 11.34
N LYS A 147 3.11 -14.61 12.60
CA LYS A 147 1.95 -14.37 13.46
C LYS A 147 1.90 -12.92 13.93
N SER A 148 3.05 -12.34 14.26
CA SER A 148 3.12 -10.91 14.59
C SER A 148 2.90 -10.06 13.34
N LEU A 149 3.43 -10.46 12.17
CA LEU A 149 3.21 -9.75 10.91
C LEU A 149 1.73 -9.65 10.52
N SER A 150 0.93 -10.69 10.75
CA SER A 150 -0.49 -10.67 10.36
C SER A 150 -1.34 -9.68 11.16
N ARG A 151 -0.84 -9.17 12.30
CA ARG A 151 -1.53 -8.16 13.12
C ARG A 151 -1.24 -6.73 12.68
N VAL A 152 -0.13 -6.51 11.97
CA VAL A 152 0.38 -5.17 11.64
C VAL A 152 0.39 -4.89 10.14
N CYS A 153 0.24 -5.91 9.31
CA CYS A 153 0.23 -5.80 7.85
C CYS A 153 -1.16 -6.10 7.29
N SER A 154 -1.52 -5.42 6.20
CA SER A 154 -2.65 -5.85 5.38
C SER A 154 -2.37 -7.21 4.74
N GLU A 155 -3.41 -7.90 4.28
CA GLU A 155 -3.29 -9.20 3.63
C GLU A 155 -2.34 -9.19 2.42
N GLU A 156 -2.41 -8.13 1.60
CA GLU A 156 -1.55 -7.95 0.43
C GLU A 156 -0.07 -7.86 0.84
N GLN A 157 0.24 -7.05 1.86
CA GLN A 157 1.60 -6.89 2.34
C GLN A 157 2.09 -8.16 3.04
N LEU A 158 1.24 -8.79 3.85
CA LEU A 158 1.55 -10.02 4.55
C LEU A 158 1.90 -11.13 3.57
N LYS A 159 1.14 -11.28 2.47
CA LYS A 159 1.45 -12.26 1.42
C LYS A 159 2.84 -12.06 0.83
N LYS A 160 3.19 -10.82 0.45
CA LYS A 160 4.52 -10.47 -0.07
C LYS A 160 5.63 -10.76 0.94
N LEU A 161 5.44 -10.38 2.20
CA LEU A 161 6.44 -10.61 3.25
C LEU A 161 6.61 -12.10 3.57
N LYS A 162 5.52 -12.88 3.59
CA LYS A 162 5.55 -14.35 3.75
C LYS A 162 6.37 -15.02 2.65
N GLU A 163 6.14 -14.66 1.38
CA GLU A 163 6.91 -15.18 0.24
C GLU A 163 8.41 -14.84 0.38
N ARG A 164 8.72 -13.60 0.77
CA ARG A 164 10.11 -13.19 1.02
C ARG A 164 10.78 -13.91 2.18
N ILE A 165 10.04 -14.22 3.26
CA ILE A 165 10.56 -15.01 4.39
C ILE A 165 10.84 -16.44 3.93
N LYS A 166 9.92 -17.05 3.18
CA LYS A 166 10.09 -18.42 2.65
C LYS A 166 11.28 -18.55 1.71
N ALA A 167 11.59 -17.49 0.95
CA ALA A 167 12.71 -17.47 0.01
C ALA A 167 14.09 -17.30 0.70
N ARG A 168 14.15 -17.03 2.01
CA ARG A 168 15.43 -16.87 2.71
C ARG A 168 16.14 -18.20 2.91
N PRO A 169 17.48 -18.21 2.89
CA PRO A 169 18.24 -19.35 3.38
C PRO A 169 17.89 -19.65 4.85
N LYS A 170 17.58 -20.91 5.16
CA LYS A 170 17.11 -21.33 6.50
C LYS A 170 18.20 -21.26 7.58
N ASP A 171 19.44 -21.22 7.15
CA ASP A 171 20.64 -21.17 7.98
C ASP A 171 21.06 -19.73 8.33
N GLN A 172 20.29 -18.73 7.87
CA GLN A 172 20.57 -17.32 8.11
C GLN A 172 19.61 -16.69 9.11
N THR A 173 20.18 -15.93 10.04
CA THR A 173 19.45 -15.09 10.99
C THR A 173 19.60 -13.62 10.58
N VAL A 174 18.48 -12.94 10.38
CA VAL A 174 18.47 -11.50 10.07
C VAL A 174 18.14 -10.74 11.34
N VAL A 175 19.00 -9.78 11.69
CA VAL A 175 18.77 -8.85 12.80
C VAL A 175 18.57 -7.46 12.22
N TRP A 176 17.48 -6.81 12.63
CA TRP A 176 17.16 -5.44 12.27
C TRP A 176 17.01 -4.62 13.55
N GLN A 177 17.62 -3.45 13.57
CA GLN A 177 17.43 -2.43 14.59
C GLN A 177 17.04 -1.14 13.89
N GLY A 178 16.06 -0.42 14.45
CA GLY A 178 15.57 0.80 13.85
C GLY A 178 14.94 1.74 14.87
N ASP A 179 15.45 2.96 14.86
CA ASP A 179 15.01 4.05 15.71
C ASP A 179 14.47 5.22 14.89
N GLU A 180 13.93 6.20 15.62
CA GLU A 180 13.40 7.43 15.04
C GLU A 180 14.54 8.22 14.39
N GLY A 181 14.25 8.82 13.25
CA GLY A 181 15.19 9.71 12.58
C GLY A 181 15.24 11.10 13.22
N ASP A 182 16.12 11.95 12.71
CA ASP A 182 16.30 13.32 13.22
C ASP A 182 15.04 14.19 13.09
N ASN A 183 14.13 13.84 12.17
CA ASN A 183 12.88 14.54 11.94
C ASN A 183 11.73 14.08 12.85
N GLY A 184 11.96 13.13 13.78
CA GLY A 184 10.96 12.60 14.70
C GLY A 184 10.04 11.52 14.11
N GLU A 185 8.78 11.53 14.54
CA GLU A 185 7.73 10.54 14.20
C GLU A 185 7.38 10.46 12.70
N ALA A 186 6.55 9.47 12.33
CA ALA A 186 6.02 9.35 10.98
C ALA A 186 5.16 10.57 10.59
N LYS A 187 5.41 11.15 9.41
CA LYS A 187 4.70 12.33 8.92
C LYS A 187 3.54 11.96 7.99
N ILE A 188 2.33 12.38 8.34
CA ILE A 188 1.15 12.26 7.46
C ILE A 188 1.33 13.21 6.26
N LEU A 189 1.25 12.66 5.05
CA LEU A 189 1.37 13.41 3.80
C LEU A 189 0.01 13.63 3.15
N SER A 190 -0.81 12.59 3.10
CA SER A 190 -2.14 12.63 2.51
C SER A 190 -3.05 11.64 3.24
N PHE A 191 -4.31 12.02 3.38
CA PHE A 191 -5.33 11.24 4.08
C PHE A 191 -6.60 11.17 3.23
N ARG A 192 -7.22 9.99 3.14
CA ARG A 192 -8.44 9.73 2.39
C ARG A 192 -9.39 8.83 3.17
N THR A 193 -10.69 9.12 3.08
CA THR A 193 -11.74 8.30 3.69
C THR A 193 -12.88 8.14 2.71
N VAL A 194 -13.26 6.91 2.44
CA VAL A 194 -14.32 6.56 1.50
C VAL A 194 -15.36 5.65 2.13
N ASP A 195 -16.50 5.58 1.47
CA ASP A 195 -17.54 4.59 1.73
C ASP A 195 -17.23 3.43 0.81
N ALA A 196 -16.90 2.26 1.36
CA ALA A 196 -16.44 1.15 0.57
C ALA A 196 -17.53 0.59 -0.34
N TRP A 197 -18.80 0.68 0.09
CA TRP A 197 -19.94 0.04 -0.57
C TRP A 197 -21.13 0.96 -0.80
N ASN A 198 -20.91 2.27 -0.86
CA ASN A 198 -21.97 3.30 -1.01
C ASN A 198 -23.09 3.23 0.05
N SER A 199 -22.94 2.41 1.07
CA SER A 199 -23.75 2.39 2.27
C SER A 199 -23.28 3.54 3.16
N LYS A 200 -24.23 4.36 3.61
CA LYS A 200 -23.97 5.46 4.56
C LYS A 200 -23.81 4.95 6.00
N LYS A 201 -23.45 3.68 6.18
CA LYS A 201 -23.35 3.03 7.48
C LYS A 201 -21.95 3.21 8.06
N PRO A 202 -21.82 3.44 9.37
CA PRO A 202 -20.51 3.60 10.01
C PRO A 202 -19.55 2.42 9.79
N GLU A 203 -20.08 1.18 9.76
CA GLU A 203 -19.27 -0.03 9.56
C GLU A 203 -18.64 -0.17 8.17
N ASP A 204 -19.06 0.65 7.19
CA ASP A 204 -18.69 0.49 5.78
C ASP A 204 -17.65 1.53 5.31
N HIS A 205 -17.05 2.26 6.25
CA HIS A 205 -16.00 3.22 5.95
C HIS A 205 -14.60 2.59 5.98
N CYS A 206 -13.75 3.08 5.08
CA CYS A 206 -12.32 2.80 5.09
C CYS A 206 -11.53 4.10 5.01
N ALA A 207 -10.42 4.16 5.73
CA ALA A 207 -9.43 5.22 5.59
C ALA A 207 -8.10 4.67 5.12
N GLN A 208 -7.43 5.45 4.28
CA GLN A 208 -6.03 5.25 3.93
C GLN A 208 -5.24 6.52 4.18
N VAL A 209 -4.01 6.34 4.62
CA VAL A 209 -3.09 7.43 4.93
C VAL A 209 -1.73 7.15 4.32
N LEU A 210 -1.20 8.12 3.58
CA LEU A 210 0.17 8.10 3.08
C LEU A 210 1.08 8.74 4.13
N LEU A 211 2.04 7.97 4.62
CA LEU A 211 2.97 8.38 5.66
C LEU A 211 4.40 8.38 5.13
N ARG A 212 5.19 9.36 5.56
CA ARG A 212 6.65 9.38 5.40
C ARG A 212 7.30 8.95 6.71
N PHE A 213 8.14 7.94 6.64
CA PHE A 213 8.97 7.46 7.74
C PHE A 213 10.39 7.94 7.50
N ASP A 214 10.92 8.76 8.42
CA ASP A 214 12.33 9.12 8.47
C ASP A 214 12.93 8.34 9.66
N THR A 215 13.75 7.33 9.40
CA THR A 215 14.25 6.39 10.43
C THR A 215 15.76 6.19 10.33
N LYS A 216 16.37 5.76 11.43
CA LYS A 216 17.78 5.35 11.49
C LYS A 216 17.81 3.85 11.68
N GLN A 217 18.39 3.11 10.72
CA GLN A 217 18.32 1.65 10.68
C GLN A 217 19.70 1.02 10.58
N SER A 218 19.85 -0.16 11.18
CA SER A 218 20.97 -1.05 10.95
C SER A 218 20.47 -2.47 10.75
N VAL A 219 21.19 -3.22 9.90
CA VAL A 219 20.85 -4.60 9.55
C VAL A 219 22.11 -5.43 9.51
N ALA A 220 22.03 -6.62 10.09
CA ALA A 220 23.07 -7.64 9.98
C ALA A 220 22.44 -9.00 9.68
N ILE A 221 23.16 -9.80 8.89
CA ILE A 221 22.80 -11.16 8.55
C ILE A 221 23.90 -12.07 9.08
N TYR A 222 23.51 -13.01 9.94
CA TYR A 222 24.38 -14.00 10.53
C TYR A 222 24.10 -15.37 9.92
N GLY A 223 25.15 -16.12 9.62
CA GLY A 223 25.05 -17.52 9.20
C GLY A 223 25.07 -18.49 10.38
N PRO A 224 25.28 -19.78 10.11
CA PRO A 224 25.48 -20.78 11.15
C PRO A 224 26.55 -20.36 12.16
N LYS A 225 26.35 -20.69 13.44
CA LYS A 225 27.29 -20.41 14.53
C LYS A 225 27.55 -18.91 14.76
N GLY A 226 26.66 -18.03 14.31
CA GLY A 226 26.75 -16.58 14.56
C GLY A 226 27.80 -15.86 13.72
N LYS A 227 28.32 -16.48 12.65
CA LYS A 227 29.26 -15.81 11.74
C LYS A 227 28.55 -14.68 10.99
N LEU A 228 29.05 -13.45 11.08
CA LEU A 228 28.55 -12.32 10.29
C LEU A 228 28.78 -12.60 8.79
N LEU A 229 27.71 -12.62 8.01
CA LEU A 229 27.76 -12.81 6.55
C LEU A 229 27.66 -11.49 5.80
N SER A 230 26.82 -10.57 6.28
CA SER A 230 26.58 -9.28 5.62
C SER A 230 25.99 -8.26 6.60
N GLY A 231 26.19 -6.98 6.30
CA GLY A 231 25.71 -5.87 7.11
C GLY A 231 26.54 -5.64 8.38
N ASP A 232 26.10 -4.69 9.19
CA ASP A 232 26.72 -4.31 10.46
C ASP A 232 25.68 -3.60 11.33
N LEU A 233 25.48 -4.07 12.57
CA LEU A 233 24.55 -3.44 13.51
C LEU A 233 25.07 -2.10 14.04
N LYS A 234 26.38 -1.86 13.99
CA LYS A 234 26.98 -0.59 14.42
C LYS A 234 26.85 0.49 13.35
N LYS A 235 26.65 0.11 12.08
CA LYS A 235 26.51 1.04 10.97
C LYS A 235 25.05 1.47 10.83
N ILE A 236 24.72 2.58 11.47
CA ILE A 236 23.40 3.20 11.37
C ILE A 236 23.28 3.98 10.06
N VAL A 237 22.24 3.69 9.29
CA VAL A 237 21.94 4.31 7.99
C VAL A 237 20.60 5.06 8.10
N PRO A 238 20.54 6.35 7.70
CA PRO A 238 19.27 7.05 7.58
C PRO A 238 18.47 6.50 6.41
N VAL A 239 17.21 6.14 6.65
CA VAL A 239 16.29 5.56 5.67
C VAL A 239 15.00 6.36 5.65
N ARG A 240 14.63 6.85 4.46
CA ARG A 240 13.34 7.48 4.19
C ARG A 240 12.46 6.55 3.37
N GLU A 241 11.27 6.26 3.88
CA GLU A 241 10.28 5.41 3.21
C GLU A 241 8.91 6.07 3.20
N TYR A 242 8.10 5.72 2.21
CA TYR A 242 6.72 6.15 2.12
C TYR A 242 5.83 4.92 2.10
N ILE A 243 4.92 4.84 3.05
CA ILE A 243 4.06 3.67 3.23
C ILE A 243 2.63 4.13 3.42
N ILE A 244 1.72 3.43 2.74
CA ILE A 244 0.29 3.57 2.94
C ILE A 244 -0.13 2.68 4.10
N MET A 245 -0.79 3.27 5.08
CA MET A 245 -1.55 2.54 6.10
C MET A 245 -3.04 2.60 5.78
N GLU A 246 -3.76 1.57 6.19
CA GLU A 246 -5.21 1.49 6.03
C GLU A 246 -5.90 1.05 7.31
N LYS A 247 -7.14 1.50 7.47
CA LYS A 247 -8.08 1.03 8.50
C LYS A 247 -9.45 0.83 7.87
N LYS A 248 -10.02 -0.34 8.09
CA LYS A 248 -11.33 -0.75 7.60
C LYS A 248 -12.25 -0.93 8.80
N MET A 249 -13.44 -0.35 8.78
CA MET A 249 -14.37 -0.42 9.94
C MET A 249 -15.03 -1.79 10.12
N TRP A 250 -14.95 -2.66 9.11
CA TRP A 250 -15.50 -4.00 9.14
C TRP A 250 -14.47 -5.07 9.53
N ASP A 251 -13.20 -4.70 9.70
CA ASP A 251 -12.14 -5.57 10.21
C ASP A 251 -11.83 -5.16 11.65
N ASP A 252 -11.65 -6.14 12.55
CA ASP A 252 -11.25 -5.89 13.95
C ASP A 252 -9.79 -5.41 14.08
N ASN A 253 -9.05 -5.44 12.98
CA ASN A 253 -7.68 -4.96 12.95
C ASN A 253 -7.66 -3.43 13.08
N ASP A 254 -6.72 -2.92 13.85
CA ASP A 254 -6.45 -1.49 13.87
C ASP A 254 -5.74 -1.06 12.57
N TRP A 255 -5.10 0.11 12.55
CA TRP A 255 -4.34 0.56 11.40
C TRP A 255 -3.23 -0.41 11.00
N THR A 256 -3.29 -0.93 9.77
CA THR A 256 -2.31 -1.87 9.22
C THR A 256 -1.49 -1.25 8.08
N LEU A 257 -0.25 -1.72 7.92
CA LEU A 257 0.65 -1.33 6.85
C LEU A 257 0.29 -2.06 5.57
N ARG A 258 -0.07 -1.30 4.53
CA ARG A 258 -0.63 -1.86 3.29
C ARG A 258 0.40 -2.00 2.17
N LYS A 259 1.11 -0.92 1.84
CA LYS A 259 2.00 -0.91 0.67
C LYS A 259 3.06 0.18 0.80
N SER A 260 4.31 -0.16 0.47
CA SER A 260 5.35 0.84 0.24
C SER A 260 5.20 1.44 -1.15
N VAL A 261 5.36 2.76 -1.24
CA VAL A 261 5.20 3.52 -2.47
C VAL A 261 6.47 4.31 -2.70
N ASP A 262 6.98 4.28 -3.93
CA ASP A 262 8.10 5.11 -4.32
C ASP A 262 7.59 6.52 -4.65
N PRO A 263 8.29 7.58 -4.23
CA PRO A 263 7.93 8.93 -4.65
C PRO A 263 8.07 9.05 -6.18
N PRO A 264 7.26 9.91 -6.84
CA PRO A 264 7.44 10.17 -8.26
C PRO A 264 8.85 10.72 -8.54
N GLU A 265 9.46 10.26 -9.63
CA GLU A 265 10.81 10.66 -10.08
C GLU A 265 10.88 12.17 -10.38
#